data_AF-A0AAQ3RDQ7-F1
#
_entry.id   AF-A0AAQ3RDQ7-F1
#
_cell.length_a   1.000
_cell.length_b   1.000
_cell.length_c   1.000
_cell.angle_alpha   90.00
_cell.angle_beta   90.00
_cell.angle_gamma   90.00
#
_symmetry.space_group_name_H-M   'P 1'
#
loop_
_entity.id
_entity.type
_entity.pdbx_description
1 polymer ?
#
loop_
_entity_poly.entity_id
_entity_poly.type
_entity_poly.pdbx_seq_one_letter_code
_entity_poly.pdbx_strand_id
1 'polypeptide(L)'
;MSPFESWRSAYYCLQNTSYYCTIKDGYTIGMEGVINVHDSDIKNFCNNGCYDHTLYVLTCIKDVKSDFFFQTKQPVSYVWNVTSRACANQLNGFNTNVTTHDPNSGSRVYGRVHMSLVSALTTMAFIATFSV
;
A
#
# COMPACT_ATOMS: atom_id res chain seq x y z
N MET A 1 13.45 -2.02 -13.46
CA MET A 1 12.06 -2.39 -13.80
C MET A 1 11.36 -1.16 -14.34
N SER A 2 10.46 -1.30 -15.31
CA SER A 2 9.64 -0.15 -15.73
C SER A 2 8.66 0.24 -14.62
N PRO A 3 8.13 1.47 -14.60
CA PRO A 3 7.16 1.89 -13.59
C PRO A 3 5.94 0.95 -13.48
N PHE A 4 5.47 0.42 -14.61
CA PHE A 4 4.37 -0.55 -14.65
C PHE A 4 4.76 -1.90 -14.02
N GLU A 5 5.94 -2.42 -14.34
CA GLU A 5 6.44 -3.69 -13.79
C GLU A 5 6.65 -3.61 -12.28
N SER A 6 7.17 -2.48 -11.77
CA SER A 6 7.31 -2.26 -10.33
C SER A 6 5.96 -2.21 -9.60
N TRP A 7 4.96 -1.56 -10.20
CA TRP A 7 3.62 -1.51 -9.62
C TRP A 7 2.94 -2.89 -9.60
N ARG A 8 3.06 -3.63 -10.71
CA ARG A 8 2.56 -5.01 -10.81
C ARG A 8 3.23 -5.93 -9.78
N SER A 9 4.54 -5.77 -9.57
CA SER A 9 5.29 -6.56 -8.59
C SER A 9 4.86 -6.23 -7.15
N ALA A 10 4.64 -4.94 -6.84
CA ALA A 10 4.11 -4.52 -5.54
C ALA A 10 2.71 -5.12 -5.29
N TYR A 11 1.86 -5.16 -6.31
CA TYR A 11 0.57 -5.82 -6.23
C TYR A 11 0.70 -7.32 -5.96
N TYR A 12 1.63 -8.02 -6.62
CA TYR A 12 1.89 -9.44 -6.33
C TYR A 12 2.38 -9.68 -4.89
N CYS A 13 3.15 -8.77 -4.29
CA CYS A 13 3.51 -8.86 -2.87
C CYS A 13 2.26 -8.88 -1.97
N LEU A 14 1.26 -8.04 -2.26
CA LEU A 14 0.01 -7.96 -1.49
C LEU A 14 -0.87 -9.20 -1.64
N GLN A 15 -0.72 -9.94 -2.73
CA GLN A 15 -1.44 -11.21 -2.93
C GLN A 15 -0.87 -12.37 -2.12
N ASN A 16 0.27 -12.17 -1.46
CA ASN A 16 0.80 -13.14 -0.52
C ASN A 16 0.00 -13.07 0.80
N THR A 17 -0.94 -13.99 0.96
CA THR A 17 -1.78 -14.09 2.16
C THR A 17 -1.24 -15.15 3.11
N SER A 18 -1.48 -14.96 4.41
CA SER A 18 -1.11 -15.91 5.46
C SER A 18 -2.36 -16.31 6.23
N TYR A 19 -2.50 -17.61 6.49
CA TYR A 19 -3.59 -18.15 7.31
C TYR A 19 -3.71 -17.41 8.66
N TYR A 20 -2.57 -17.07 9.27
CA TYR A 20 -2.52 -16.36 10.55
C TYR A 20 -3.11 -14.94 10.51
N CYS A 21 -3.07 -14.29 9.34
CA CYS A 21 -3.69 -12.98 9.12
C CYS A 21 -5.14 -13.06 8.66
N THR A 22 -5.64 -14.24 8.29
CA THR A 22 -7.04 -14.45 7.90
C THR A 22 -7.92 -14.97 9.03
N ILE A 23 -7.36 -15.22 10.22
CA ILE A 23 -8.12 -15.68 11.40
C ILE A 23 -9.15 -14.64 11.84
N LYS A 24 -8.88 -13.35 11.57
CA LYS A 24 -9.75 -12.24 11.94
C LYS A 24 -9.70 -11.14 10.90
N ASP A 25 -10.85 -10.53 10.66
CA ASP A 25 -10.97 -9.38 9.77
C ASP A 25 -10.14 -8.20 10.28
N GLY A 26 -9.51 -7.48 9.34
CA GLY A 26 -8.69 -6.30 9.63
C GLY A 26 -7.20 -6.58 9.88
N TYR A 27 -6.77 -7.84 10.00
CA TYR A 27 -5.35 -8.19 10.15
C TYR A 27 -4.60 -8.21 8.81
N THR A 28 -5.29 -8.55 7.73
CA THR A 28 -4.70 -8.66 6.40
C THR A 28 -4.53 -7.29 5.78
N ILE A 29 -3.34 -7.01 5.27
CA ILE A 29 -3.05 -5.78 4.52
C ILE A 29 -3.36 -5.96 3.04
N GLY A 30 -4.18 -5.06 2.49
CA GLY A 30 -4.45 -4.95 1.06
C GLY A 30 -4.00 -3.62 0.46
N MET A 31 -4.53 -3.33 -0.73
CA MET A 31 -4.25 -2.09 -1.46
C MET A 31 -4.72 -0.83 -0.73
N GLU A 32 -5.73 -0.97 0.12
CA GLU A 32 -6.24 0.08 0.99
C GLU A 32 -5.20 0.52 2.03
N GLY A 33 -4.28 -0.36 2.42
CA GLY A 33 -3.25 -0.08 3.43
C GLY A 33 -3.82 0.04 4.84
N VAL A 34 -4.93 -0.66 5.10
CA VAL A 34 -5.61 -0.65 6.39
C VAL A 34 -5.34 -1.94 7.11
N ILE A 35 -4.71 -1.83 8.26
CA ILE A 35 -4.62 -2.86 9.28
C ILE A 35 -5.32 -2.29 10.50
N ASN A 36 -6.30 -3.02 11.02
CA ASN A 36 -7.10 -2.64 12.16
C ASN A 36 -7.10 -3.78 13.17
N VAL A 37 -6.31 -3.62 14.24
CA VAL A 37 -6.15 -4.58 15.32
C VAL A 37 -6.74 -3.98 16.58
N HIS A 38 -7.66 -4.69 17.22
CA HIS A 38 -8.27 -4.26 18.48
C HIS A 38 -7.32 -4.49 19.67
N ASP A 39 -7.55 -3.79 20.78
CA ASP A 39 -6.72 -3.93 22.00
C ASP A 39 -6.69 -5.37 22.52
N SER A 40 -7.82 -6.07 22.45
CA SER A 40 -7.93 -7.49 22.86
C SER A 40 -7.12 -8.45 21.99
N ASP A 41 -6.72 -8.01 20.80
CA ASP A 41 -6.19 -8.82 19.72
C ASP A 41 -4.68 -8.64 19.50
N ILE A 42 -4.11 -7.56 20.06
CA ILE A 42 -2.73 -7.16 19.79
C ILE A 42 -1.72 -8.28 20.06
N LYS A 43 -1.90 -9.02 21.16
CA LYS A 43 -1.01 -10.14 21.51
C LYS A 43 -1.11 -11.29 20.50
N ASN A 44 -2.29 -11.57 19.99
CA ASN A 44 -2.50 -12.62 18.99
C ASN A 44 -1.86 -12.19 17.66
N PHE A 45 -2.16 -10.98 17.20
CA PHE A 45 -1.58 -10.42 15.98
C PHE A 45 -0.04 -10.44 15.99
N CYS A 46 0.57 -10.02 17.11
CA CYS A 46 2.01 -9.87 17.23
C CYS A 46 2.77 -11.19 17.42
N ASN A 47 2.18 -12.19 18.08
CA ASN A 47 2.90 -13.40 18.48
C ASN A 47 2.55 -14.65 17.65
N ASN A 48 1.44 -14.64 16.90
CA ASN A 48 1.00 -15.80 16.12
C ASN A 48 1.34 -15.68 14.61
N GLY A 49 2.44 -15.02 14.26
CA GLY A 49 3.00 -15.02 12.90
C GLY A 49 2.33 -14.05 11.90
N CYS A 50 1.20 -13.41 12.24
CA CYS A 50 0.63 -12.41 11.33
C CYS A 50 1.52 -11.16 11.23
N TYR A 51 2.07 -10.68 12.36
CA TYR A 51 3.02 -9.56 12.36
C TYR A 51 4.22 -9.78 11.43
N ASP A 52 4.89 -10.93 11.54
CA ASP A 52 6.05 -11.26 10.69
C ASP A 52 5.66 -11.32 9.22
N HIS A 53 4.50 -11.91 8.92
CA HIS A 53 3.95 -11.94 7.57
C HIS A 53 3.65 -10.54 7.02
N THR A 54 3.02 -9.69 7.82
CA THR A 54 2.76 -8.29 7.46
C THR A 54 4.05 -7.55 7.14
N LEU A 55 5.09 -7.70 7.98
CA LEU A 55 6.39 -7.05 7.73
C LEU A 55 7.07 -7.60 6.47
N TYR A 56 6.95 -8.90 6.21
CA TYR A 56 7.45 -9.52 4.99
C TYR A 56 6.78 -8.91 3.75
N VAL A 57 5.44 -8.80 3.74
CA VAL A 57 4.68 -8.18 2.64
C VAL A 57 5.10 -6.72 2.44
N LEU A 58 5.18 -5.93 3.52
CA LEU A 58 5.60 -4.53 3.45
C LEU A 58 7.03 -4.37 2.92
N THR A 59 7.93 -5.27 3.31
CA THR A 59 9.32 -5.28 2.83
C THR A 59 9.37 -5.61 1.34
N CYS A 60 8.64 -6.64 0.90
CA CYS A 60 8.50 -6.99 -0.51
C CYS A 60 8.06 -5.80 -1.37
N ILE A 61 7.03 -5.06 -0.93
CA ILE A 61 6.55 -3.86 -1.64
C ILE A 61 7.65 -2.80 -1.73
N LYS A 62 8.33 -2.52 -0.60
CA LYS A 62 9.39 -1.51 -0.54
C LYS A 62 10.56 -1.84 -1.46
N ASP A 63 10.92 -3.12 -1.58
CA ASP A 63 12.04 -3.58 -2.41
C ASP A 63 11.74 -3.45 -3.92
N VAL A 64 10.49 -3.69 -4.34
CA VAL A 64 10.09 -3.60 -5.76
C VAL A 64 9.59 -2.21 -6.16
N LYS A 65 9.09 -1.41 -5.21
CA LYS A 65 8.54 -0.05 -5.39
C LYS A 65 8.73 0.77 -4.11
N SER A 66 9.88 1.45 -3.99
CA SER A 66 10.25 2.22 -2.81
C SER A 66 9.35 3.43 -2.52
N ASP A 67 8.74 4.01 -3.55
CA ASP A 67 7.79 5.13 -3.51
C ASP A 67 6.33 4.66 -3.65
N PHE A 68 6.01 3.49 -3.10
CA PHE A 68 4.64 2.97 -3.05
C PHE A 68 3.79 3.70 -1.99
N PHE A 69 2.54 4.02 -2.37
CA PHE A 69 1.54 4.61 -1.49
C PHE A 69 0.26 3.77 -1.53
N PHE A 70 -0.32 3.53 -0.36
CA PHE A 70 -1.63 2.90 -0.23
C PHE A 70 -2.76 3.87 -0.59
N GLN A 71 -4.00 3.36 -0.71
CA GLN A 71 -5.17 4.22 -0.97
C GLN A 71 -5.45 5.21 0.17
N THR A 72 -5.03 4.90 1.40
CA THR A 72 -5.00 5.84 2.53
C THR A 72 -4.03 7.02 2.33
N LYS A 73 -3.29 7.06 1.22
CA LYS A 73 -2.23 8.03 0.90
C LYS A 73 -1.01 7.93 1.83
N GLN A 74 -0.91 6.86 2.61
CA GLN A 74 0.24 6.61 3.47
C GLN A 74 1.32 5.81 2.73
N PRO A 75 2.62 6.11 2.96
CA PRO A 75 3.70 5.30 2.44
C PRO A 75 3.81 3.96 3.18
N VAL A 76 4.48 2.98 2.55
CA VAL A 76 4.79 1.67 3.17
C VAL A 76 5.48 1.81 4.52
N SER A 77 6.39 2.77 4.65
CA SER A 77 7.12 3.05 5.90
C SER A 77 6.22 3.49 7.05
N TYR A 78 5.11 4.18 6.76
CA TYR A 78 4.15 4.56 7.80
C TYR A 78 3.50 3.33 8.41
N VAL A 79 2.93 2.46 7.57
CA VAL A 79 2.26 1.23 8.01
C VAL A 79 3.26 0.34 8.77
N TRP A 80 4.46 0.15 8.22
CA TRP A 80 5.52 -0.62 8.87
C TRP A 80 5.85 -0.09 10.27
N ASN A 81 6.01 1.23 10.42
CA ASN A 81 6.34 1.85 11.71
C ASN A 81 5.20 1.73 12.73
N VAL A 82 3.95 1.93 12.32
CA VAL A 82 2.79 1.79 13.21
C VAL A 82 2.68 0.35 13.70
N THR A 83 2.74 -0.61 12.78
CA THR A 83 2.67 -2.04 13.10
C THR A 83 3.82 -2.48 14.02
N SER A 84 5.06 -2.09 13.71
CA SER A 84 6.23 -2.42 14.53
C SER A 84 6.15 -1.83 15.94
N ARG A 85 5.75 -0.56 16.08
CA ARG A 85 5.58 0.09 17.40
C ARG A 85 4.47 -0.54 18.22
N ALA A 86 3.36 -0.92 17.59
CA ALA A 86 2.28 -1.60 18.28
C ALA A 86 2.73 -2.97 18.83
N CYS A 87 3.49 -3.74 18.04
CA CYS A 87 4.00 -5.05 18.48
C CYS A 87 5.21 -5.00 19.42
N ALA A 88 5.96 -3.89 19.46
CA ALA A 88 6.99 -3.69 20.48
C ALA A 88 6.39 -3.49 21.87
N ASN A 89 5.24 -2.80 21.96
CA ASN A 89 4.57 -2.53 23.24
C ASN A 89 3.56 -3.62 23.63
N GLN A 90 2.80 -4.14 22.67
CA GLN A 90 1.71 -5.11 22.87
C GLN A 90 0.65 -4.67 23.90
N LEU A 91 0.49 -3.36 24.12
CA LEU A 91 -0.44 -2.81 25.11
C LEU A 91 -1.79 -2.40 24.50
N ASN A 92 -1.75 -1.76 23.33
CA ASN A 92 -2.93 -1.25 22.65
C ASN A 92 -2.92 -1.73 21.19
N GLY A 93 -4.12 -1.89 20.64
CA GLY A 93 -4.38 -2.09 19.24
C GLY A 93 -4.01 -0.85 18.43
N PHE A 94 -4.17 -0.95 17.11
CA PHE A 94 -3.82 0.11 16.19
C PHE A 94 -4.69 0.07 14.94
N ASN A 95 -4.82 1.22 14.29
CA ASN A 95 -5.51 1.36 13.03
C ASN A 95 -4.68 2.26 12.09
N THR A 96 -4.34 1.73 10.92
CA THR A 96 -3.56 2.48 9.90
C THR A 96 -4.44 3.26 8.93
N ASN A 97 -5.77 3.21 9.08
CA ASN A 97 -6.72 4.00 8.32
C ASN A 97 -6.70 5.47 8.75
N VAL A 98 -5.65 6.17 8.34
CA VAL A 98 -5.54 7.62 8.48
C VAL A 98 -5.39 8.27 7.12
N THR A 99 -6.41 9.02 6.73
CA THR A 99 -6.45 9.87 5.53
C THR A 99 -5.83 11.25 5.77
N THR A 100 -5.18 11.47 6.92
CA THR A 100 -4.67 12.79 7.34
C THR A 100 -3.42 13.26 6.58
N HIS A 101 -2.82 12.42 5.73
CA HIS A 101 -1.76 12.86 4.84
C HIS A 101 -2.31 13.24 3.47
N ASP A 102 -2.39 14.54 3.20
CA ASP A 102 -2.34 15.03 1.83
C ASP A 102 -0.87 14.97 1.37
N PRO A 103 -0.51 14.14 0.37
CA PRO A 103 0.85 14.05 -0.12
C PRO A 103 1.17 15.30 -0.95
N ASN A 104 1.42 16.42 -0.27
CA ASN A 104 2.14 17.56 -0.81
C ASN A 104 3.63 17.21 -0.65
N SER A 105 4.51 17.15 -1.66
CA SER A 105 4.64 18.07 -2.80
C SER A 105 5.28 17.43 -4.06
N GLY A 106 5.36 16.09 -4.17
CA GLY A 106 6.02 15.41 -5.31
C GLY A 106 5.11 14.50 -6.14
N SER A 107 4.20 13.78 -5.49
CA SER A 107 3.38 12.73 -6.11
C SER A 107 2.19 13.28 -6.93
N ARG A 108 1.79 14.54 -6.68
CA ARG A 108 0.73 15.23 -7.44
C ARG A 108 1.15 15.56 -8.87
N VAL A 109 2.45 15.69 -9.14
CA VAL A 109 2.95 16.03 -10.48
C VAL A 109 2.93 14.79 -11.37
N TYR A 110 3.44 13.64 -10.93
CA TYR A 110 3.44 12.43 -11.77
C TYR A 110 2.04 11.94 -12.13
N GLY A 111 1.09 11.91 -11.19
CA GLY A 111 -0.30 11.50 -11.47
C GLY A 111 -1.03 12.47 -12.41
N ARG A 112 -0.83 13.77 -12.27
CA ARG A 112 -1.43 14.79 -13.16
C ARG A 112 -0.78 14.81 -14.53
N VAL A 113 0.55 14.76 -14.59
CA VAL A 113 1.30 14.79 -15.86
C VAL A 113 1.03 13.52 -16.66
N HIS A 114 1.04 12.33 -16.06
CA HIS A 114 0.73 11.09 -16.81
C HIS A 114 -0.68 11.09 -17.40
N MET A 115 -1.70 11.50 -16.62
CA MET A 115 -3.07 11.51 -17.13
C MET A 115 -3.25 12.55 -18.25
N SER A 116 -2.67 13.75 -18.11
CA SER A 116 -2.72 14.78 -19.15
C SER A 116 -1.95 14.37 -20.42
N LEU A 117 -0.80 13.72 -20.28
CA LEU A 117 0.04 13.31 -21.42
C LEU A 117 -0.58 12.14 -22.18
N VAL A 118 -1.16 11.16 -21.49
CA VAL A 118 -1.90 10.06 -22.12
C VAL A 118 -3.12 10.57 -22.87
N SER A 119 -3.89 11.50 -22.29
CA SER A 119 -5.05 12.13 -22.95
C SER A 119 -4.66 12.91 -24.21
N ALA A 120 -3.55 13.67 -24.16
CA ALA A 120 -3.05 14.40 -25.31
C ALA A 120 -2.58 13.44 -26.43
N LEU A 121 -1.88 12.35 -26.08
CA LEU A 121 -1.42 11.37 -27.06
C LEU A 121 -2.58 10.60 -27.71
N THR A 122 -3.59 10.22 -26.93
CA THR A 122 -4.76 9.54 -27.49
C THR A 122 -5.55 10.47 -28.42
N THR A 123 -5.83 11.71 -27.99
CA THR A 123 -6.56 12.69 -28.83
C THR A 123 -5.82 13.00 -30.14
N MET A 124 -4.50 13.17 -30.12
CA MET A 124 -3.72 13.34 -31.35
C MET A 124 -3.77 12.11 -32.26
N ALA A 125 -3.72 10.89 -31.69
CA ALA A 125 -3.84 9.67 -32.47
C ALA A 125 -5.22 9.53 -33.11
N PHE A 126 -6.31 9.85 -32.38
CA PHE A 126 -7.66 9.85 -32.92
C PHE A 126 -7.81 10.87 -34.07
N ILE A 127 -7.28 12.08 -33.93
CA ILE A 127 -7.33 13.07 -35.01
C ILE A 127 -6.55 12.52 -36.22
N ALA A 128 -5.31 12.06 -36.04
CA ALA A 128 -4.49 11.55 -37.14
C ALA A 128 -5.11 10.35 -37.90
N THR A 129 -5.90 9.51 -37.23
CA THR A 129 -6.56 8.35 -37.87
C THR A 129 -7.92 8.67 -38.48
N PHE A 130 -8.63 9.69 -37.99
CA PHE A 130 -10.02 9.98 -38.39
C PHE A 130 -10.23 11.34 -39.05
N SER A 131 -9.20 12.17 -39.19
CA SER A 131 -9.23 13.41 -39.98
C SER A 131 -8.62 13.24 -41.38
N VAL A 132 -9.00 12.15 -42.06
CA VAL A 132 -8.98 12.00 -43.51
C VAL A 132 -10.42 11.82 -43.97
#